data_AF-A0A291N6G0-F1
#
_entry.id   AF-A0A291N6G0-F1
#
_cell.length_a   1.000
_cell.length_b   1.000
_cell.length_c   1.000
_cell.angle_alpha   90.00
_cell.angle_beta   90.00
_cell.angle_gamma   90.00
#
_symmetry.space_group_name_H-M   'P 1'
#
loop_
_entity.id
_entity.type
_entity.pdbx_description
1 polymer ?
#
loop_
_entity_poly.entity_id
_entity_poly.type
_entity_poly.pdbx_seq_one_letter_code
_entity_poly.pdbx_strand_id
1 'polypeptide(L)'
;MFKRLLNLGFTKQTESHISKPEGEYAGCYFVNGRLIIHTVSKTTAGIALAENPTIVPIGDRQAIGSAVLQALSVSGTNTTDAIGGISQFAPFLKAAGVRSYKAFMTDAICLDIEKRDNNFTISRWENEGARNGFAPSSERPCELTDPTIDLLGAYILYALGLTNCEAVLAAMGGIDPTATLPPRNRSDIS
;
A
#
# COMPACT_ATOMS: atom_id res chain seq x y z
N MET A 1 23.29 23.53 1.22
CA MET A 1 23.49 22.53 2.27
C MET A 1 22.48 21.40 2.05
N PHE A 2 22.94 20.34 1.38
CA PHE A 2 22.34 19.05 1.00
C PHE A 2 20.82 18.90 0.76
N LYS A 3 20.47 18.89 -0.55
CA LYS A 3 19.29 18.25 -1.14
C LYS A 3 19.34 16.74 -0.88
N ARG A 4 18.43 16.21 -0.07
CA ARG A 4 18.03 14.79 -0.08
C ARG A 4 16.53 14.76 -0.37
N LEU A 5 16.21 14.44 -1.62
CA LEU A 5 14.86 13.98 -1.98
C LEU A 5 14.61 12.70 -1.19
N LEU A 6 13.48 12.64 -0.50
CA LEU A 6 12.95 11.39 0.04
C LEU A 6 12.61 10.51 -1.17
N ASN A 7 13.59 9.74 -1.61
CA ASN A 7 13.39 8.71 -2.60
C ASN A 7 12.65 7.60 -1.87
N LEU A 8 11.34 7.47 -2.08
CA LEU A 8 10.49 6.44 -1.45
C LEU A 8 10.80 5.02 -1.98
N GLY A 9 12.05 4.70 -2.32
CA GLY A 9 12.49 3.34 -2.63
C GLY A 9 12.06 2.77 -3.99
N PHE A 10 11.38 3.53 -4.85
CA PHE A 10 10.99 3.03 -6.17
C PHE A 10 12.15 3.13 -7.17
N THR A 11 12.74 2.00 -7.52
CA THR A 11 13.80 1.91 -8.54
C THR A 11 13.22 2.16 -9.94
N LYS A 12 13.98 2.89 -10.78
CA LYS A 12 13.68 3.08 -12.20
C LYS A 12 13.62 1.72 -12.90
N GLN A 13 12.43 1.28 -13.32
CA GLN A 13 12.32 0.25 -14.35
C GLN A 13 12.57 0.89 -15.72
N THR A 14 13.48 0.28 -16.49
CA THR A 14 13.92 0.72 -17.81
C THR A 14 12.79 0.63 -18.84
N GLU A 15 12.72 1.64 -19.70
CA GLU A 15 11.68 1.88 -20.71
C GLU A 15 11.52 0.74 -21.74
N SER A 16 10.25 0.44 -22.07
CA SER A 16 9.89 -0.06 -23.39
C SER A 16 8.56 0.57 -23.82
N HIS A 17 8.59 1.37 -24.89
CA HIS A 17 7.43 1.92 -25.58
C HIS A 17 6.45 0.81 -26.00
N ILE A 18 5.29 0.73 -25.34
CA ILE A 18 4.00 0.23 -25.80
C ILE A 18 2.98 0.92 -24.89
N SER A 19 1.95 1.57 -25.44
CA SER A 19 0.86 2.19 -24.68
C SER A 19 0.11 1.12 -23.88
N LYS A 20 0.51 0.95 -22.62
CA LYS A 20 -0.10 0.02 -21.67
C LYS A 20 -1.22 0.77 -20.95
N PRO A 21 -2.38 0.15 -20.68
CA PRO A 21 -3.37 0.75 -19.78
C PRO A 21 -2.66 1.03 -18.45
N GLU A 22 -2.62 2.30 -18.08
CA GLU A 22 -1.99 2.72 -16.84
C GLU A 22 -2.75 2.07 -15.69
N GLY A 23 -2.04 1.26 -14.90
CA GLY A 23 -2.63 0.67 -13.69
C GLY A 23 -3.11 1.76 -12.73
N GLU A 24 -4.12 1.43 -11.95
CA GLU A 24 -4.55 2.24 -10.81
C GLU A 24 -3.69 1.86 -9.60
N TYR A 25 -3.24 2.85 -8.81
CA TYR A 25 -2.35 2.60 -7.67
C TYR A 25 -2.88 3.21 -6.38
N ALA A 26 -2.82 2.43 -5.30
CA ALA A 26 -3.09 2.85 -3.95
C ALA A 26 -2.05 2.26 -3.01
N GLY A 27 -1.92 2.84 -1.82
CA GLY A 27 -1.05 2.31 -0.78
C GLY A 27 -1.74 2.29 0.57
N CYS A 28 -1.21 1.48 1.47
CA CYS A 28 -1.65 1.40 2.86
C CYS A 28 -0.46 1.50 3.79
N TYR A 29 -0.60 2.30 4.84
CA TYR A 29 0.28 2.26 5.99
C TYR A 29 -0.48 1.78 7.22
N PHE A 30 0.11 0.86 7.98
CA PHE A 30 -0.25 0.63 9.37
C PHE A 30 0.86 1.15 10.27
N VAL A 31 0.55 2.16 11.09
CA VAL A 31 1.54 2.88 11.89
C VAL A 31 0.87 3.44 13.14
N ASN A 32 1.51 3.30 14.30
CA ASN A 32 1.00 3.86 15.56
C ASN A 32 -0.48 3.48 15.82
N GLY A 33 -0.85 2.23 15.52
CA GLY A 33 -2.20 1.70 15.68
C GLY A 33 -3.26 2.26 14.71
N ARG A 34 -2.85 2.91 13.63
CA ARG A 34 -3.76 3.51 12.64
C ARG A 34 -3.54 2.91 11.26
N LEU A 35 -4.63 2.56 10.59
CA LEU A 35 -4.63 2.20 9.19
C LEU A 35 -4.91 3.44 8.34
N ILE A 36 -3.97 3.77 7.46
CA ILE A 36 -4.02 4.90 6.56
C ILE A 36 -4.02 4.34 5.14
N ILE A 37 -5.08 4.62 4.38
CA ILE A 37 -5.15 4.33 2.94
C ILE A 37 -4.87 5.63 2.20
N HIS A 38 -4.14 5.55 1.10
CA HIS A 38 -3.78 6.72 0.32
C HIS A 38 -3.73 6.41 -1.17
N THR A 39 -3.95 7.44 -1.98
CA THR A 39 -3.76 7.38 -3.42
C THR A 39 -2.27 7.34 -3.74
N VAL A 40 -1.91 6.66 -4.82
CA VAL A 40 -0.56 6.72 -5.39
C VAL A 40 -0.65 7.25 -6.81
N SER A 41 0.02 8.37 -7.07
CA SER A 41 0.12 8.96 -8.42
C SER A 41 1.53 8.78 -8.97
N LYS A 42 1.67 8.66 -10.30
CA LYS A 42 3.00 8.60 -10.94
C LYS A 42 3.29 9.88 -11.71
N THR A 43 4.42 10.49 -11.40
CA THR A 43 4.97 11.61 -12.19
C THR A 43 5.37 11.14 -13.59
N THR A 44 5.56 12.08 -14.51
CA THR A 44 6.10 11.81 -15.85
C THR A 44 7.49 11.17 -15.81
N ALA A 45 8.27 11.41 -14.75
CA ALA A 45 9.55 10.75 -14.49
C ALA A 45 9.42 9.33 -13.90
N GLY A 46 8.20 8.82 -13.72
CA GLY A 46 7.92 7.49 -13.15
C GLY A 46 8.04 7.41 -11.62
N ILE A 47 8.18 8.55 -10.93
CA ILE A 47 8.25 8.62 -9.47
C ILE A 47 6.84 8.51 -8.89
N ALA A 48 6.63 7.57 -7.97
CA ALA A 48 5.39 7.41 -7.22
C ALA A 48 5.27 8.45 -6.10
N LEU A 49 4.08 9.06 -5.98
CA LEU A 49 3.74 10.07 -4.98
C LEU A 49 2.55 9.55 -4.16
N ALA A 50 2.73 9.47 -2.84
CA ALA A 50 1.65 9.15 -1.91
C ALA A 50 0.84 10.41 -1.58
N GLU A 51 -0.48 10.35 -1.78
CA GLU A 51 -1.38 11.50 -1.69
C GLU A 51 -2.68 11.16 -0.96
N ASN A 52 -3.37 12.17 -0.43
CA ASN A 52 -4.73 12.04 0.12
C ASN A 52 -4.89 10.95 1.21
N PRO A 53 -4.11 10.98 2.31
CA PRO A 53 -4.21 9.97 3.36
C PRO A 53 -5.59 10.01 4.04
N THR A 54 -6.24 8.86 4.09
CA THR A 54 -7.53 8.62 4.72
C THR A 54 -7.36 7.60 5.83
N ILE A 55 -7.77 7.94 7.06
CA ILE A 55 -7.75 7.03 8.19
C ILE A 55 -9.00 6.16 8.12
N VAL A 56 -8.83 4.84 8.24
CA VAL A 56 -9.95 3.89 8.28
C VAL A 56 -9.92 3.04 9.55
N PRO A 57 -11.08 2.62 10.09
CA PRO A 57 -11.14 1.72 11.23
C PRO A 57 -10.64 0.30 10.87
N ILE A 58 -9.71 -0.24 11.66
CA ILE A 58 -9.10 -1.57 11.42
C ILE A 58 -10.13 -2.72 11.54
N GLY A 59 -11.23 -2.51 12.25
CA GLY A 59 -12.30 -3.50 12.42
C GLY A 59 -13.37 -3.50 11.32
N ASP A 60 -13.29 -2.58 10.35
CA ASP A 60 -14.34 -2.40 9.34
C ASP A 60 -13.81 -2.74 7.94
N ARG A 61 -13.94 -4.01 7.57
CA ARG A 61 -13.47 -4.53 6.27
C ARG A 61 -14.14 -3.84 5.08
N GLN A 62 -15.43 -3.50 5.20
CA GLN A 62 -16.14 -2.82 4.12
C GLN A 62 -15.63 -1.39 3.94
N ALA A 63 -15.39 -0.66 5.03
CA ALA A 63 -14.78 0.66 4.95
C ALA A 63 -13.36 0.61 4.38
N ILE A 64 -12.55 -0.38 4.77
CA ILE A 64 -11.20 -0.58 4.24
C ILE A 64 -11.25 -0.84 2.74
N GLY A 65 -12.02 -1.84 2.30
CA GLY A 65 -12.13 -2.18 0.87
C GLY A 65 -12.65 -1.00 0.04
N SER A 66 -13.65 -0.28 0.55
CA SER A 66 -14.23 0.88 -0.14
C SER A 66 -13.21 2.02 -0.28
N ALA A 67 -12.45 2.29 0.77
CA ALA A 67 -11.41 3.32 0.74
C ALA A 67 -10.25 2.95 -0.20
N VAL A 68 -9.88 1.68 -0.31
CA VAL A 68 -8.91 1.22 -1.32
C VAL A 68 -9.44 1.47 -2.74
N LEU A 69 -10.68 1.05 -3.03
CA LEU A 69 -11.27 1.27 -4.35
C LEU A 69 -11.40 2.75 -4.69
N GLN A 70 -11.76 3.59 -3.72
CA GLN A 70 -11.80 5.03 -3.90
C GLN A 70 -10.41 5.58 -4.22
N ALA A 71 -9.38 5.18 -3.46
CA ALA A 71 -8.01 5.61 -3.70
C ALA A 71 -7.50 5.21 -5.08
N LEU A 72 -7.83 3.99 -5.54
CA LEU A 72 -7.53 3.49 -6.88
C LEU A 72 -8.25 4.32 -7.96
N SER A 73 -9.54 4.61 -7.79
CA SER A 73 -10.33 5.35 -8.78
C SER A 73 -9.90 6.79 -9.02
N VAL A 74 -9.18 7.39 -8.07
CA VAL A 74 -8.63 8.75 -8.18
C VAL A 74 -7.13 8.75 -8.42
N SER A 75 -6.51 7.57 -8.52
CA SER A 75 -5.11 7.45 -8.90
C SER A 75 -4.91 7.93 -10.32
N GLY A 76 -3.78 8.60 -10.55
CA GLY A 76 -3.50 9.23 -11.82
C GLY A 76 -2.03 9.13 -12.19
N THR A 77 -1.79 9.24 -13.48
CA THR A 77 -0.47 9.36 -14.09
C THR A 77 -0.29 10.77 -14.60
N ASN A 78 0.95 11.17 -14.84
CA ASN A 78 1.30 12.45 -15.45
C ASN A 78 1.04 13.68 -14.56
N THR A 79 1.18 13.52 -13.24
CA THR A 79 1.32 14.70 -12.38
C THR A 79 2.64 15.39 -12.71
N THR A 80 2.59 16.71 -12.92
CA THR A 80 3.79 17.54 -13.13
C THR A 80 4.78 17.29 -12.01
N ASP A 81 6.08 17.15 -12.32
CA ASP A 81 7.15 16.82 -11.37
C ASP A 81 7.08 17.67 -10.09
N ALA A 82 6.31 17.21 -9.11
CA ALA A 82 6.24 17.84 -7.82
C ALA A 82 7.57 17.53 -7.14
N ILE A 83 8.33 18.58 -6.82
CA ILE A 83 9.62 18.44 -6.14
C ILE A 83 9.32 17.93 -4.71
N GLY A 84 9.34 16.61 -4.56
CA GLY A 84 9.02 15.91 -3.32
C GLY A 84 9.96 16.29 -2.18
N GLY A 85 9.44 17.02 -1.20
CA GLY A 85 10.15 17.36 0.05
C GLY A 85 9.45 16.74 1.26
N ILE A 86 10.14 16.73 2.40
CA ILE A 86 9.60 16.30 3.71
C ILE A 86 8.25 16.97 4.03
N SER A 87 8.00 18.19 3.52
CA SER A 87 6.73 18.90 3.73
C SER A 87 5.52 18.19 3.11
N GLN A 88 5.71 17.43 2.03
CA GLN A 88 4.62 16.68 1.40
C GLN A 88 4.16 15.49 2.23
N PHE A 89 4.99 15.02 3.17
CA PHE A 89 4.65 13.91 4.07
C PHE A 89 3.94 14.36 5.35
N ALA A 90 3.84 15.67 5.61
CA ALA A 90 3.17 16.21 6.80
C ALA A 90 1.71 15.73 6.98
N PRO A 91 0.88 15.59 5.92
CA PRO A 91 -0.45 15.00 6.04
C PRO A 91 -0.43 13.56 6.59
N PHE A 92 0.55 12.74 6.19
CA PHE A 92 0.72 11.37 6.68
C PHE A 92 1.14 11.34 8.14
N LEU A 93 2.06 12.22 8.55
CA LEU A 93 2.44 12.35 9.97
C LEU A 93 1.24 12.71 10.84
N LYS A 94 0.42 13.68 10.38
CA LYS A 94 -0.82 14.07 11.05
C LYS A 94 -1.82 12.90 11.11
N ALA A 95 -2.02 12.19 10.01
CA ALA A 95 -2.91 11.03 9.95
C ALA A 95 -2.47 9.91 10.91
N ALA A 96 -1.17 9.63 10.95
CA ALA A 96 -0.55 8.67 11.87
C ALA A 96 -0.51 9.15 13.34
N GLY A 97 -0.76 10.43 13.60
CA GLY A 97 -0.69 11.00 14.95
C GLY A 97 0.74 11.12 15.49
N VAL A 98 1.73 11.25 14.61
CA VAL A 98 3.15 11.36 14.98
C VAL A 98 3.73 12.71 14.56
N ARG A 99 4.81 13.14 15.22
CA ARG A 99 5.40 14.48 15.00
C ARG A 99 6.54 14.51 13.99
N SER A 100 7.09 13.36 13.62
CA SER A 100 8.26 13.28 12.76
C SER A 100 8.24 12.06 11.87
N TYR A 101 8.91 12.15 10.72
CA TYR A 101 9.12 11.01 9.82
C TYR A 101 9.87 9.87 10.52
N LYS A 102 10.82 10.19 11.41
CA LYS A 102 11.50 9.17 12.21
C LYS A 102 10.52 8.36 13.07
N ALA A 103 9.58 9.05 13.73
CA ALA A 103 8.57 8.37 14.53
C ALA A 103 7.65 7.52 13.65
N PHE A 104 7.22 8.04 12.50
CA PHE A 104 6.43 7.29 11.52
C PHE A 104 7.12 5.99 11.09
N MET A 105 8.41 6.05 10.77
CA MET A 105 9.16 4.90 10.25
C MET A 105 9.57 3.88 11.32
N THR A 106 9.25 4.10 12.61
CA THR A 106 9.65 3.18 13.69
C THR A 106 9.00 1.80 13.53
N ASP A 107 7.71 1.79 13.24
CA ASP A 107 6.86 0.59 13.24
C ASP A 107 5.93 0.52 12.01
N ALA A 108 6.07 1.46 11.06
CA ALA A 108 5.21 1.48 9.89
C ALA A 108 5.36 0.20 9.05
N ILE A 109 4.22 -0.39 8.71
CA ILE A 109 4.08 -1.45 7.72
C ILE A 109 3.48 -0.81 6.47
N CYS A 110 4.02 -1.13 5.29
CA CYS A 110 3.57 -0.58 4.02
C CYS A 110 3.09 -1.71 3.09
N LEU A 111 1.94 -1.48 2.46
CA LEU A 111 1.48 -2.25 1.30
C LEU A 111 1.34 -1.32 0.09
N ASP A 112 1.72 -1.85 -1.06
CA ASP A 112 1.41 -1.28 -2.37
C ASP A 112 0.30 -2.10 -3.03
N ILE A 113 -0.64 -1.42 -3.67
CA ILE A 113 -1.82 -2.02 -4.28
C ILE A 113 -1.90 -1.50 -5.71
N GLU A 114 -1.74 -2.41 -6.65
CA GLU A 114 -1.93 -2.13 -8.08
C GLU A 114 -3.20 -2.83 -8.56
N LYS A 115 -4.02 -2.11 -9.32
CA LYS A 115 -5.15 -2.69 -10.05
C LYS A 115 -4.95 -2.52 -11.55
N ARG A 116 -5.10 -3.62 -12.29
CA ARG A 116 -5.16 -3.66 -13.75
C ARG A 116 -6.41 -4.42 -14.16
N ASP A 117 -7.31 -3.74 -14.84
CA ASP A 117 -8.66 -4.25 -15.14
C ASP A 117 -9.34 -4.72 -13.85
N ASN A 118 -9.63 -6.01 -13.73
CA ASN A 118 -10.24 -6.61 -12.53
C ASN A 118 -9.22 -7.34 -11.65
N ASN A 119 -7.92 -7.26 -11.94
CA ASN A 119 -6.88 -7.94 -11.18
C ASN A 119 -6.17 -6.98 -10.23
N PHE A 120 -6.08 -7.37 -8.96
CA PHE A 120 -5.41 -6.65 -7.91
C PHE A 120 -4.13 -7.38 -7.55
N THR A 121 -3.03 -6.64 -7.45
CA THR A 121 -1.74 -7.10 -6.92
C THR A 121 -1.46 -6.34 -5.64
N ILE A 122 -1.30 -7.06 -4.54
CA ILE A 122 -1.02 -6.50 -3.21
C ILE A 122 0.38 -6.94 -2.80
N SER A 123 1.29 -5.99 -2.67
CA SER A 123 2.71 -6.22 -2.38
C SER A 123 3.10 -5.62 -1.04
N ARG A 124 3.73 -6.39 -0.17
CA ARG A 124 4.29 -5.89 1.07
C ARG A 124 5.66 -5.26 0.83
N TRP A 125 5.98 -4.23 1.60
CA TRP A 125 7.27 -3.58 1.57
C TRP A 125 7.99 -3.71 2.92
N GLU A 126 9.32 -3.84 2.86
CA GLU A 126 10.21 -3.92 4.01
C GLU A 126 10.56 -2.52 4.50
N ASN A 127 10.33 -2.25 5.79
CA ASN A 127 10.68 -0.98 6.41
C ASN A 127 12.16 -0.99 6.81
N GLU A 128 12.98 -0.19 6.12
CA GLU A 128 14.41 -0.02 6.41
C GLU A 128 14.71 1.21 7.30
N GLY A 129 13.67 1.75 7.93
CA GLY A 129 13.72 2.87 8.85
C GLY A 129 13.86 4.24 8.18
N ALA A 130 13.92 5.29 9.00
CA ALA A 130 13.80 6.68 8.56
C ALA A 130 14.87 7.18 7.58
N ARG A 131 15.99 6.47 7.46
CA ARG A 131 17.08 6.84 6.55
C ARG A 131 16.89 6.28 5.15
N ASN A 132 16.35 5.06 5.05
CA ASN A 132 16.27 4.31 3.81
C ASN A 132 14.84 4.21 3.27
N GLY A 133 13.83 4.40 4.12
CA GLY A 133 12.43 4.33 3.71
C GLY A 133 11.93 2.90 3.67
N PHE A 134 11.19 2.59 2.62
CA PHE A 134 10.69 1.24 2.34
C PHE A 134 11.41 0.65 1.14
N ALA A 135 11.68 -0.65 1.17
CA ALA A 135 12.23 -1.43 0.07
C ALA A 135 11.24 -2.52 -0.36
N PRO A 136 11.27 -2.98 -1.62
CA PRO A 136 10.45 -4.12 -2.04
C PRO A 136 10.73 -5.35 -1.18
N SER A 137 9.67 -6.01 -0.71
CA SER A 137 9.86 -7.25 0.06
C SER A 137 10.24 -8.41 -0.85
N SER A 138 10.95 -9.39 -0.27
CA SER A 138 11.15 -10.70 -0.89
C SER A 138 9.89 -11.57 -0.89
N GLU A 139 8.84 -11.18 -0.16
CA GLU A 139 7.56 -11.87 -0.16
C GLU A 139 6.87 -11.82 -1.53
N ARG A 140 6.24 -12.93 -1.92
CA ARG A 140 5.47 -12.99 -3.15
C ARG A 140 4.22 -12.10 -3.03
N PRO A 141 3.94 -11.21 -4.01
CA PRO A 141 2.69 -10.47 -4.04
C PRO A 141 1.47 -11.38 -4.04
N CYS A 142 0.41 -10.93 -3.39
CA CYS A 142 -0.89 -11.58 -3.46
C CYS A 142 -1.67 -11.05 -4.67
N GLU A 143 -2.28 -11.94 -5.43
CA GLU A 143 -3.10 -11.61 -6.59
C GLU A 143 -4.56 -11.98 -6.32
N LEU A 144 -5.48 -11.03 -6.55
CA LEU A 144 -6.92 -11.23 -6.42
C LEU A 144 -7.61 -10.82 -7.73
N THR A 145 -8.51 -11.66 -8.24
CA THR A 145 -9.33 -11.33 -9.40
C THR A 145 -10.74 -11.01 -8.95
N ASP A 146 -11.22 -9.83 -9.33
CA ASP A 146 -12.56 -9.30 -9.05
C ASP A 146 -13.02 -9.51 -7.58
N PRO A 147 -12.21 -9.13 -6.58
CA PRO A 147 -12.55 -9.34 -5.19
C PRO A 147 -13.76 -8.50 -4.79
N THR A 148 -14.62 -9.07 -3.94
CA THR A 148 -15.65 -8.27 -3.25
C THR A 148 -15.00 -7.24 -2.34
N ILE A 149 -15.73 -6.17 -2.01
CA ILE A 149 -15.24 -5.11 -1.11
C ILE A 149 -14.82 -5.69 0.25
N ASP A 150 -15.63 -6.60 0.81
CA ASP A 150 -15.33 -7.24 2.09
C ASP A 150 -14.07 -8.13 2.00
N LEU A 151 -13.92 -8.88 0.90
CA LEU A 151 -12.74 -9.72 0.66
C LEU A 151 -11.47 -8.89 0.53
N LEU A 152 -11.53 -7.79 -0.23
CA LEU A 152 -10.41 -6.86 -0.38
C LEU A 152 -10.00 -6.30 0.98
N GLY A 153 -10.96 -5.85 1.79
CA GLY A 153 -10.70 -5.37 3.15
C GLY A 153 -10.09 -6.43 4.06
N ALA A 154 -10.60 -7.66 4.01
CA ALA A 154 -10.05 -8.81 4.75
C ALA A 154 -8.58 -9.08 4.37
N TYR A 155 -8.28 -9.05 3.07
CA TYR A 155 -6.93 -9.29 2.56
C TYR A 155 -5.94 -8.19 2.96
N ILE A 156 -6.34 -6.92 2.94
CA ILE A 156 -5.47 -5.83 3.40
C ILE A 156 -5.10 -6.02 4.87
N LEU A 157 -6.07 -6.35 5.72
CA LEU A 157 -5.79 -6.66 7.13
C LEU A 157 -4.85 -7.86 7.28
N TYR A 158 -5.04 -8.91 6.47
CA TYR A 158 -4.19 -10.09 6.51
C TYR A 158 -2.76 -9.77 6.05
N ALA A 159 -2.59 -9.05 4.94
CA ALA A 159 -1.28 -8.65 4.43
C ALA A 159 -0.54 -7.72 5.40
N LEU A 160 -1.26 -6.91 6.19
CA LEU A 160 -0.68 -6.05 7.23
C LEU A 160 -0.29 -6.79 8.51
N GLY A 161 -0.73 -8.03 8.73
CA GLY A 161 -0.49 -8.72 10.01
C GLY A 161 -1.65 -8.65 11.01
N LEU A 162 -2.74 -7.95 10.68
CA LEU A 162 -3.78 -7.53 11.62
C LEU A 162 -4.94 -8.53 11.77
N THR A 163 -5.01 -9.53 10.90
CA THR A 163 -5.95 -10.66 11.01
C THR A 163 -5.29 -11.97 10.57
N ASN A 164 -5.98 -13.08 10.80
CA ASN A 164 -5.56 -14.43 10.42
C ASN A 164 -6.15 -14.86 9.06
N CYS A 165 -5.69 -15.98 8.52
CA CYS A 165 -6.19 -16.51 7.25
C CYS A 165 -7.65 -16.97 7.34
N GLU A 166 -8.12 -17.45 8.49
CA GLU A 166 -9.51 -17.90 8.67
C GLU A 166 -10.51 -16.77 8.40
N ALA A 167 -10.21 -15.56 8.85
CA ALA A 167 -11.03 -14.38 8.58
C ALA A 167 -11.13 -14.04 7.09
N VAL A 168 -10.07 -14.32 6.32
CA VAL A 168 -10.05 -14.16 4.86
C VAL A 168 -10.87 -15.25 4.18
N LEU A 169 -10.70 -16.51 4.60
CA LEU A 169 -11.48 -17.64 4.10
C LEU A 169 -12.98 -17.47 4.35
N ALA A 170 -13.35 -16.94 5.51
CA ALA A 170 -14.74 -16.59 5.82
C ALA A 170 -15.30 -15.52 4.87
N ALA A 171 -14.48 -14.53 4.50
CA ALA A 171 -14.88 -13.49 3.53
C ALA A 171 -15.02 -14.02 2.09
N MET A 172 -14.37 -15.13 1.75
CA MET A 172 -14.52 -15.82 0.45
C MET A 172 -15.82 -16.62 0.34
N GLY A 173 -16.69 -16.63 1.36
CA GLY A 173 -17.98 -17.31 1.31
C GLY A 173 -17.91 -18.85 1.36
N GLY A 174 -16.82 -19.41 1.90
CA GLY A 174 -16.65 -20.87 2.02
C GLY A 174 -16.31 -21.60 0.71
N ILE A 175 -15.87 -20.86 -0.32
CA ILE A 175 -15.40 -21.42 -1.59
C ILE A 175 -13.93 -21.88 -1.44
N ASP A 176 -13.63 -23.05 -2.01
CA ASP A 176 -12.35 -23.78 -1.96
C ASP A 176 -11.11 -22.86 -2.17
N PRO A 177 -10.12 -22.84 -1.25
CA PRO A 177 -9.00 -21.88 -1.21
C PRO A 177 -7.90 -22.07 -2.26
N THR A 178 -8.21 -22.59 -3.45
CA THR A 178 -7.22 -22.71 -4.54
C THR A 178 -6.77 -21.36 -5.11
N ALA A 179 -7.37 -20.24 -4.69
CA ALA A 179 -6.74 -18.92 -4.78
C ALA A 179 -5.58 -18.85 -3.79
N THR A 180 -4.39 -19.19 -4.26
CA THR A 180 -3.14 -19.35 -3.51
C THR A 180 -2.82 -18.15 -2.59
N LEU A 181 -3.29 -18.20 -1.35
CA LEU A 181 -2.83 -17.32 -0.27
C LEU A 181 -1.32 -17.52 -0.10
N PRO A 182 -0.48 -16.47 -0.14
CA PRO A 182 0.93 -16.63 0.15
C PRO A 182 1.11 -17.14 1.60
N PRO A 183 1.96 -18.16 1.83
CA PRO A 183 2.21 -18.67 3.17
C PRO A 183 2.87 -17.59 4.03
N ARG A 184 2.31 -17.28 5.21
CA ARG A 184 3.06 -16.51 6.22
C ARG A 184 4.20 -17.37 6.76
N ASN A 185 5.42 -16.84 6.76
CA ASN A 185 6.52 -17.43 7.49
C ASN A 185 6.21 -17.35 9.00
N ARG A 186 6.11 -18.50 9.68
CA ARG A 186 5.60 -18.64 11.06
C ARG A 186 6.54 -18.11 12.17
N SER A 187 7.54 -17.30 11.85
CA SER A 187 8.63 -16.98 12.79
C SER A 187 8.36 -15.84 13.79
N ASP A 188 7.27 -15.07 13.68
CA ASP A 188 7.12 -13.83 14.46
C ASP A 188 5.99 -13.85 15.52
N ILE A 189 5.71 -14.99 16.12
CA ILE A 189 4.94 -15.04 17.39
C ILE A 189 5.76 -15.79 18.42
N SER A 190 6.62 -15.04 19.12
CA SER A 190 7.24 -15.42 20.39
C SER A 190 7.41 -14.17 21.24
#